data_AF-A0A8B5YAB2-F1
#
_entry.id   AF-A0A8B5YAB2-F1
#
_cell.length_a   1.000
_cell.length_b   1.000
_cell.length_c   1.000
_cell.angle_alpha   90.00
_cell.angle_beta   90.00
_cell.angle_gamma   90.00
#
_symmetry.space_group_name_H-M   'P 1'
#
loop_
_entity.id
_entity.type
_entity.pdbx_description
1 polymer ?
#
loop_
_entity_poly.entity_id
_entity_poly.type
_entity_poly.pdbx_seq_one_letter_code
_entity_poly.pdbx_strand_id
1 'polypeptide(L)'
;MQDALYLLDEAEQALEDISKLHDKALASEDLQRTLAFKIKNFLAVLNSSLDYAAYYIFEVFCLENASAVYDNIEYIKRKIYFPAYKKEKIFEEQVNKHFVGLKEDHNFLYEIFKMPQEFEIGSSWLIDFKKHSNETKHVRLTRNKKLYSGTLDYLSFPEGITMLNNKFEGVGQVLTVNDVPFDPDDPHNHPYIKKYEGEFTSYFSFEGSSKPIVKTLEFYLNMVMEIVTNINDYCESQQIKPSKES
;
A
#
# COMPACT_ATOMS: atom_id res chain seq x y z
N MET A 1 -10.81 -12.50 14.63
CA MET A 1 -10.08 -12.96 13.43
C MET A 1 -10.94 -13.08 12.19
N GLN A 2 -12.14 -13.67 12.27
CA GLN A 2 -12.99 -13.84 11.08
C GLN A 2 -13.22 -12.54 10.29
N ASP A 3 -13.47 -11.42 10.97
CA ASP A 3 -13.62 -10.12 10.29
C ASP A 3 -12.34 -9.69 9.56
N ALA A 4 -11.17 -9.92 10.14
CA ALA A 4 -9.88 -9.60 9.51
C ALA A 4 -9.66 -10.43 8.25
N LEU A 5 -9.97 -11.74 8.31
CA LEU A 5 -9.84 -12.67 7.17
C LEU A 5 -10.83 -12.32 6.06
N TYR A 6 -12.10 -12.05 6.40
CA TYR A 6 -13.11 -11.61 5.43
C TYR A 6 -12.68 -10.35 4.68
N LEU A 7 -12.10 -9.37 5.40
CA LEU A 7 -11.59 -8.15 4.78
C LEU A 7 -10.38 -8.40 3.87
N LEU A 8 -9.58 -9.45 4.11
CA LEU A 8 -8.53 -9.85 3.17
C LEU A 8 -9.13 -10.37 1.88
N ASP A 9 -10.07 -11.31 1.95
CA ASP A 9 -10.74 -11.88 0.77
C ASP A 9 -11.37 -10.76 -0.10
N GLU A 10 -12.03 -9.80 0.54
CA GLU A 10 -12.58 -8.62 -0.15
C GLU A 10 -11.49 -7.75 -0.79
N ALA A 11 -10.34 -7.58 -0.13
CA ALA A 11 -9.21 -6.84 -0.68
C ALA A 11 -8.58 -7.55 -1.89
N GLU A 12 -8.45 -8.88 -1.85
CA GLU A 12 -7.95 -9.68 -2.98
C GLU A 12 -8.84 -9.48 -4.21
N GLN A 13 -10.15 -9.61 -4.05
CA GLN A 13 -11.09 -9.44 -5.15
C GLN A 13 -11.08 -8.00 -5.69
N ALA A 14 -10.97 -7.01 -4.80
CA ALA A 14 -10.87 -5.61 -5.18
C ALA A 14 -9.58 -5.30 -5.97
N LEU A 15 -8.47 -5.99 -5.68
CA LEU A 15 -7.21 -5.82 -6.41
C LEU A 15 -7.31 -6.32 -7.86
N GLU A 16 -7.98 -7.45 -8.08
CA GLU A 16 -8.23 -7.97 -9.43
C GLU A 16 -9.04 -6.95 -10.27
N ASP A 17 -10.07 -6.37 -9.64
CA ASP A 17 -10.90 -5.31 -10.21
C ASP A 17 -10.10 -4.04 -10.55
N ILE A 18 -9.23 -3.61 -9.62
CA ILE A 18 -8.34 -2.45 -9.82
C ILE A 18 -7.41 -2.71 -11.00
N SER A 19 -6.84 -3.90 -11.09
CA SER A 19 -5.91 -4.29 -12.16
C SER A 19 -6.59 -4.23 -13.53
N LYS A 20 -7.80 -4.80 -13.66
CA LYS A 20 -8.59 -4.74 -14.91
C LYS A 20 -9.01 -3.32 -15.29
N LEU A 21 -9.27 -2.46 -14.30
CA LEU A 21 -9.66 -1.07 -14.53
C LEU A 21 -8.47 -0.17 -14.85
N HIS A 22 -7.28 -0.49 -14.33
CA HIS A 22 -6.06 0.28 -14.50
C HIS A 22 -5.71 0.48 -15.97
N ASP A 23 -5.65 -0.60 -16.76
CA ASP A 23 -5.33 -0.53 -18.19
C ASP A 23 -6.31 0.34 -18.96
N LYS A 24 -7.60 0.25 -18.62
CA LYS A 24 -8.65 1.07 -19.25
C LYS A 24 -8.54 2.54 -18.87
N ALA A 25 -8.14 2.83 -17.64
CA ALA A 25 -7.97 4.20 -17.14
C ALA A 25 -6.74 4.90 -17.71
N LEU A 26 -5.74 4.17 -18.22
CA LEU A 26 -4.61 4.77 -18.95
C LEU A 26 -5.04 5.43 -20.27
N ALA A 27 -6.13 4.92 -20.87
CA ALA A 27 -6.69 5.41 -22.14
C ALA A 27 -7.94 6.32 -21.96
N SER A 28 -8.45 6.49 -20.74
CA SER A 28 -9.69 7.22 -20.48
C SER A 28 -9.63 7.98 -19.15
N GLU A 29 -9.64 9.32 -19.23
CA GLU A 29 -9.64 10.20 -18.06
C GLU A 29 -10.87 9.98 -17.15
N ASP A 30 -12.04 9.70 -17.74
CA ASP A 30 -13.29 9.44 -17.01
C ASP A 30 -13.16 8.23 -16.06
N LEU A 31 -12.36 7.23 -16.44
CA LEU A 31 -12.13 6.03 -15.65
C LEU A 31 -11.08 6.23 -14.54
N GLN A 32 -10.24 7.27 -14.62
CA GLN A 32 -9.21 7.54 -13.60
C GLN A 32 -9.83 7.85 -12.23
N ARG A 33 -10.95 8.59 -12.22
CA ARG A 33 -11.67 8.89 -10.98
C ARG A 33 -12.22 7.63 -10.33
N THR A 34 -12.82 6.75 -11.13
CA THR A 34 -13.35 5.46 -10.69
C THR A 34 -12.24 4.56 -10.14
N LEU A 35 -11.09 4.51 -10.83
CA LEU A 35 -9.90 3.80 -10.37
C LEU A 35 -9.42 4.32 -9.01
N ALA A 36 -9.28 5.63 -8.85
CA ALA A 36 -8.86 6.24 -7.60
C ALA A 36 -9.81 5.92 -6.43
N PHE A 37 -11.13 5.85 -6.67
CA PHE A 37 -12.09 5.41 -5.66
C PHE A 37 -11.92 3.93 -5.27
N LYS A 38 -11.73 3.04 -6.25
CA LYS A 38 -11.48 1.61 -5.95
C LYS A 38 -10.21 1.42 -5.14
N ILE A 39 -9.12 2.11 -5.52
CA ILE A 39 -7.84 2.06 -4.79
C ILE A 39 -8.00 2.56 -3.35
N LYS A 40 -8.72 3.67 -3.14
CA LYS A 40 -9.05 4.17 -1.81
C LYS A 40 -9.76 3.12 -0.96
N ASN A 41 -10.80 2.49 -1.51
CA ASN A 41 -11.57 1.50 -0.77
C ASN A 41 -10.74 0.27 -0.45
N PHE A 42 -9.93 -0.21 -1.41
CA PHE A 42 -8.98 -1.31 -1.20
C PHE A 42 -8.02 -1.01 -0.04
N LEU A 43 -7.36 0.16 -0.03
CA LEU A 43 -6.43 0.54 1.04
C LEU A 43 -7.13 0.63 2.40
N ALA A 44 -8.35 1.16 2.44
CA ALA A 44 -9.13 1.25 3.67
C ALA A 44 -9.51 -0.13 4.22
N VAL A 45 -10.00 -1.02 3.36
CA VAL A 45 -10.34 -2.42 3.71
C VAL A 45 -9.11 -3.17 4.21
N LEU A 46 -8.00 -3.06 3.49
CA LEU A 46 -6.74 -3.71 3.87
C LEU A 46 -6.16 -3.15 5.17
N ASN A 47 -6.31 -1.85 5.44
CA ASN A 47 -5.89 -1.29 6.72
C ASN A 47 -6.79 -1.78 7.85
N SER A 48 -8.10 -1.87 7.60
CA SER A 48 -9.05 -2.40 8.57
C SER A 48 -8.75 -3.86 8.93
N SER A 49 -8.34 -4.72 7.99
CA SER A 49 -8.00 -6.12 8.32
C SER A 49 -6.87 -6.20 9.36
N LEU A 50 -5.81 -5.40 9.21
CA LEU A 50 -4.74 -5.30 10.22
C LEU A 50 -5.27 -4.81 11.58
N ASP A 51 -6.10 -3.77 11.58
CA ASP A 51 -6.60 -3.18 12.82
C ASP A 51 -7.57 -4.13 13.54
N TYR A 52 -8.40 -4.89 12.80
CA TYR A 52 -9.24 -5.97 13.36
C TYR A 52 -8.41 -7.14 13.90
N ALA A 53 -7.31 -7.52 13.24
CA ALA A 53 -6.40 -8.54 13.76
C ALA A 53 -5.73 -8.08 15.07
N ALA A 54 -5.26 -6.83 15.12
CA ALA A 54 -4.70 -6.24 16.33
C ALA A 54 -5.75 -6.16 17.46
N TYR A 55 -6.98 -5.75 17.14
CA TYR A 55 -8.07 -5.71 18.11
C TYR A 55 -8.38 -7.10 18.68
N TYR A 56 -8.43 -8.12 17.83
CA TYR A 56 -8.64 -9.50 18.27
C TYR A 56 -7.52 -9.97 19.21
N ILE A 57 -6.25 -9.68 18.88
CA ILE A 57 -5.12 -10.00 19.77
C ILE A 57 -5.32 -9.34 21.14
N PHE A 58 -5.69 -8.07 21.16
CA PHE A 58 -5.96 -7.36 22.40
C PHE A 58 -7.06 -8.03 23.22
N GLU A 59 -8.22 -8.32 22.60
CA GLU A 59 -9.36 -8.91 23.30
C GLU A 59 -9.07 -10.29 23.87
N VAL A 60 -8.33 -11.10 23.11
CA VAL A 60 -8.07 -12.50 23.48
C VAL A 60 -6.93 -12.64 24.47
N PHE A 61 -5.84 -11.89 24.28
CA PHE A 61 -4.58 -12.15 24.99
C PHE A 61 -4.21 -11.04 25.98
N CYS A 62 -4.70 -9.82 25.80
CA CYS A 62 -4.27 -8.67 26.61
C CYS A 62 -5.37 -8.10 27.50
N LEU A 63 -6.65 -8.40 27.25
CA LEU A 63 -7.77 -7.73 27.91
C LEU A 63 -7.78 -7.92 29.42
N GLU A 64 -7.48 -9.12 29.91
CA GLU A 64 -7.41 -9.41 31.35
C GLU A 64 -6.31 -8.59 32.03
N ASN A 65 -5.08 -8.69 31.52
CA ASN A 65 -3.93 -7.94 32.01
C ASN A 65 -4.16 -6.41 31.92
N ALA A 66 -4.73 -5.93 30.81
CA ALA A 66 -5.04 -4.51 30.63
C ALA A 66 -6.11 -4.03 31.61
N SER A 67 -7.13 -4.86 31.92
CA SER A 67 -8.19 -4.52 32.88
C SER A 67 -7.68 -4.44 34.33
N ALA A 68 -6.59 -5.15 34.65
CA ALA A 68 -5.91 -5.02 35.95
C ALA A 68 -5.04 -3.75 36.06
N VAL A 69 -4.61 -3.18 34.94
CA VAL A 69 -3.73 -2.00 34.90
C VAL A 69 -4.49 -0.69 34.70
N TYR A 70 -5.62 -0.71 33.98
CA TYR A 70 -6.33 0.50 33.56
C TYR A 70 -7.75 0.57 34.11
N ASP A 71 -8.09 1.69 34.76
CA ASP A 71 -9.45 1.97 35.25
C ASP A 71 -10.47 2.20 34.12
N ASN A 72 -10.02 2.62 32.93
CA ASN A 72 -10.88 2.92 31.78
C ASN A 72 -10.50 2.07 30.58
N ILE A 73 -10.90 0.79 30.63
CA ILE A 73 -10.62 -0.18 29.56
C ILE A 73 -11.24 0.20 28.21
N GLU A 74 -12.40 0.87 28.23
CA GLU A 74 -13.09 1.33 27.01
C GLU A 74 -12.28 2.37 26.25
N TYR A 75 -11.58 3.26 26.96
CA TYR A 75 -10.66 4.19 26.33
C TYR A 75 -9.49 3.46 25.65
N ILE A 76 -8.95 2.42 26.27
CA ILE A 76 -7.86 1.61 25.71
C ILE A 76 -8.32 0.86 24.47
N LYS A 77 -9.50 0.21 24.50
CA LYS A 77 -10.10 -0.49 23.36
C LYS A 77 -10.18 0.39 22.10
N ARG A 78 -10.51 1.68 22.24
CA ARG A 78 -10.60 2.64 21.11
C ARG A 78 -9.24 3.05 20.52
N LYS A 79 -8.15 2.71 21.19
CA LYS A 79 -6.77 3.05 20.80
C LYS A 79 -6.01 1.84 20.24
N ILE A 80 -6.66 0.68 20.15
CA ILE A 80 -6.05 -0.51 19.57
C ILE A 80 -6.06 -0.40 18.05
N TYR A 81 -4.86 -0.31 17.49
CA TYR A 81 -4.58 -0.32 16.06
C TYR A 81 -3.32 -1.16 15.84
N PHE A 82 -3.12 -1.65 14.62
CA PHE A 82 -1.88 -2.34 14.31
C PHE A 82 -0.69 -1.36 14.42
N PRO A 83 0.38 -1.71 15.17
CA PRO A 83 1.49 -0.80 15.42
C PRO A 83 2.24 -0.46 14.15
N ALA A 84 2.63 0.81 13.99
CA ALA A 84 3.40 1.29 12.84
C ALA A 84 4.29 2.46 13.27
N TYR A 85 5.53 2.16 13.65
CA TYR A 85 6.47 3.10 14.26
C TYR A 85 7.85 3.04 13.61
N LYS A 86 8.51 4.21 13.55
CA LYS A 86 9.84 4.35 12.94
C LYS A 86 11.00 3.99 13.86
N LYS A 87 10.76 3.92 15.17
CA LYS A 87 11.81 3.74 16.19
C LYS A 87 11.42 2.63 17.14
N GLU A 88 12.35 1.72 17.41
CA GLU A 88 12.17 0.57 18.29
C GLU A 88 11.66 1.00 19.67
N LYS A 89 12.33 1.96 20.31
CA LYS A 89 11.92 2.49 21.62
C LYS A 89 10.44 2.94 21.65
N ILE A 90 9.97 3.61 20.59
CA ILE A 90 8.57 4.06 20.52
C ILE A 90 7.64 2.86 20.35
N PHE A 91 8.02 1.90 19.51
CA PHE A 91 7.28 0.66 19.34
C PHE A 91 7.12 -0.08 20.67
N GLU A 92 8.21 -0.30 21.41
CA GLU A 92 8.17 -1.00 22.70
C GLU A 92 7.28 -0.26 23.71
N GLU A 93 7.45 1.06 23.84
CA GLU A 93 6.63 1.88 24.74
C GLU A 93 5.13 1.80 24.37
N GLN A 94 4.79 1.86 23.09
CA GLN A 94 3.39 1.84 22.65
C GLN A 94 2.76 0.45 22.72
N VAL A 95 3.51 -0.60 22.38
CA VAL A 95 3.02 -1.98 22.47
C VAL A 95 2.82 -2.38 23.92
N ASN A 96 3.78 -2.11 24.81
CA ASN A 96 3.62 -2.41 26.25
C ASN A 96 2.47 -1.64 26.89
N LYS A 97 2.17 -0.45 26.39
CA LYS A 97 1.03 0.37 26.86
C LYS A 97 -0.33 -0.16 26.39
N HIS A 98 -0.44 -0.61 25.14
CA HIS A 98 -1.75 -0.96 24.57
C HIS A 98 -2.02 -2.47 24.55
N PHE A 99 -0.98 -3.29 24.56
CA PHE A 99 -1.01 -4.76 24.53
C PHE A 99 -0.29 -5.32 25.76
N VAL A 100 -0.87 -5.04 26.93
CA VAL A 100 -0.27 -5.39 28.23
C VAL A 100 -0.05 -6.91 28.35
N GLY A 101 1.19 -7.31 28.67
CA GLY A 101 1.59 -8.71 28.83
C GLY A 101 1.86 -9.45 27.52
N LEU A 102 1.65 -8.82 26.35
CA LEU A 102 1.80 -9.51 25.05
C LEU A 102 3.23 -10.03 24.83
N LYS A 103 4.25 -9.26 25.23
CA LYS A 103 5.65 -9.64 25.04
C LYS A 103 6.02 -10.84 25.93
N GLU A 104 5.55 -10.82 27.17
CA GLU A 104 5.86 -11.81 28.18
C GLU A 104 5.10 -13.14 27.95
N ASP A 105 3.80 -13.04 27.67
CA ASP A 105 2.90 -14.20 27.62
C ASP A 105 2.77 -14.77 26.19
N HIS A 106 2.91 -13.92 25.18
CA HIS A 106 2.67 -14.26 23.77
C HIS A 106 3.72 -13.67 22.82
N ASN A 107 5.01 -13.89 23.14
CA ASN A 107 6.15 -13.30 22.42
C ASN A 107 6.09 -13.48 20.89
N PHE A 108 5.52 -14.58 20.39
CA PHE A 108 5.35 -14.77 18.94
C PHE A 108 4.50 -13.67 18.28
N LEU A 109 3.39 -13.26 18.91
CA LEU A 109 2.55 -12.17 18.41
C LEU A 109 3.26 -10.81 18.52
N TYR A 110 4.04 -10.62 19.58
CA TYR A 110 4.89 -9.44 19.73
C TYR A 110 5.91 -9.34 18.60
N GLU A 111 6.58 -10.44 18.23
CA GLU A 111 7.51 -10.48 17.12
C GLU A 111 6.81 -10.26 15.76
N ILE A 112 5.57 -10.74 15.57
CA ILE A 112 4.77 -10.41 14.39
C ILE A 112 4.49 -8.90 14.29
N PHE A 113 4.25 -8.23 15.42
CA PHE A 113 4.11 -6.77 15.43
C PHE A 113 5.44 -6.06 15.13
N LYS A 114 6.57 -6.63 15.57
CA LYS A 114 7.91 -6.03 15.44
C LYS A 114 8.49 -6.18 14.03
N MET A 115 8.34 -7.35 13.42
CA MET A 115 8.93 -7.70 12.13
C MET A 115 8.63 -6.69 11.01
N PRO A 116 7.40 -6.19 10.79
CA PRO A 116 7.13 -5.28 9.68
C PRO A 116 7.57 -3.82 9.93
N GLN A 117 8.13 -3.51 11.10
CA GLN A 117 8.47 -2.14 11.47
C GLN A 117 9.73 -1.64 10.74
N GLU A 118 9.77 -0.34 10.42
CA GLU A 118 10.86 0.27 9.64
C GLU A 118 12.24 0.08 10.29
N PHE A 119 12.31 0.10 11.62
CA PHE A 119 13.56 -0.09 12.36
C PHE A 119 14.09 -1.53 12.34
N GLU A 120 13.22 -2.51 12.05
CA GLU A 120 13.57 -3.93 12.05
C GLU A 120 14.01 -4.39 10.65
N ILE A 121 13.19 -4.12 9.63
CA ILE A 121 13.42 -4.57 8.25
C ILE A 121 14.08 -3.52 7.35
N GLY A 122 14.29 -2.29 7.84
CA GLY A 122 14.89 -1.20 7.07
C GLY A 122 14.02 -0.66 5.93
N SER A 123 12.74 -1.03 5.89
CA SER A 123 11.78 -0.65 4.85
C SER A 123 10.65 0.19 5.43
N SER A 124 10.36 1.34 4.83
CA SER A 124 9.28 2.25 5.24
C SER A 124 7.87 1.79 4.85
N TRP A 125 7.73 0.58 4.30
CA TRP A 125 6.50 0.19 3.61
C TRP A 125 5.23 0.28 4.46
N LEU A 126 5.31 -0.10 5.73
CA LEU A 126 4.16 -0.09 6.63
C LEU A 126 3.73 1.35 6.93
N ILE A 127 4.69 2.26 7.09
CA ILE A 127 4.43 3.69 7.27
C ILE A 127 3.82 4.27 6.00
N ASP A 128 4.37 3.95 4.83
CA ASP A 128 3.86 4.41 3.53
C ASP A 128 2.44 3.88 3.27
N PHE A 129 2.20 2.61 3.59
CA PHE A 129 0.88 1.98 3.52
C PHE A 129 -0.14 2.68 4.42
N LYS A 130 0.20 2.89 5.71
CA LYS A 130 -0.67 3.60 6.66
C LYS A 130 -0.91 5.05 6.21
N LYS A 131 0.09 5.70 5.60
CA LYS A 131 -0.04 7.04 5.00
C LYS A 131 -1.03 7.02 3.83
N HIS A 132 -0.84 6.16 2.83
CA HIS A 132 -1.76 6.04 1.70
C HIS A 132 -3.20 5.72 2.13
N SER A 133 -3.36 4.86 3.13
CA SER A 133 -4.68 4.50 3.69
C SER A 133 -5.36 5.66 4.46
N ASN A 134 -4.60 6.61 5.00
CA ASN A 134 -5.14 7.77 5.71
C ASN A 134 -5.32 9.00 4.81
N GLU A 135 -4.41 9.26 3.87
CA GLU A 135 -4.52 10.36 2.91
C GLU A 135 -5.76 10.22 2.03
N THR A 136 -6.15 8.98 1.72
CA THR A 136 -7.37 8.66 0.99
C THR A 136 -8.66 8.97 1.77
N LYS A 137 -8.61 9.15 3.11
CA LYS A 137 -9.76 9.60 3.92
C LYS A 137 -10.06 11.09 3.72
N HIS A 138 -9.05 11.91 3.42
CA HIS A 138 -9.18 13.38 3.33
C HIS A 138 -9.20 13.88 1.88
N VAL A 139 -10.33 13.74 1.17
CA VAL A 139 -10.78 14.50 -0.04
C VAL A 139 -9.85 14.49 -1.28
N ARG A 140 -8.56 14.19 -1.17
CA ARG A 140 -7.64 13.96 -2.27
C ARG A 140 -7.81 12.51 -2.69
N LEU A 141 -8.65 12.29 -3.70
CA LEU A 141 -8.51 11.11 -4.56
C LEU A 141 -7.02 10.93 -4.83
N THR A 142 -6.50 9.73 -4.62
CA THR A 142 -5.09 9.39 -4.82
C THR A 142 -4.62 10.06 -6.11
N ARG A 143 -3.75 11.07 -5.99
CA ARG A 143 -3.24 11.79 -7.16
C ARG A 143 -2.29 10.84 -7.87
N ASN A 144 -2.87 10.07 -8.77
CA ASN A 144 -2.15 9.15 -9.61
C ASN A 144 -1.44 9.96 -10.69
N LYS A 145 -0.13 9.80 -10.82
CA LYS A 145 0.62 10.39 -11.93
C LYS A 145 0.83 9.30 -12.99
N LYS A 146 0.45 9.58 -14.23
CA LYS A 146 0.85 8.75 -15.37
C LYS A 146 2.35 8.96 -15.59
N LEU A 147 3.10 7.88 -15.53
CA LEU A 147 4.54 7.84 -15.77
C LEU A 147 4.82 6.91 -16.95
N TYR A 148 5.96 7.15 -17.60
CA TYR A 148 6.47 6.34 -18.70
C TYR A 148 7.82 5.74 -18.32
N SER A 149 8.03 4.49 -18.72
CA SER A 149 9.32 3.80 -18.68
C SER A 149 9.53 3.08 -20.00
N GLY A 150 10.74 3.15 -20.55
CA GLY A 150 10.99 2.62 -21.89
C GLY A 150 12.34 3.00 -22.47
N THR A 151 12.50 2.69 -23.75
CA THR A 151 13.68 3.04 -24.54
C THR A 151 13.30 3.95 -25.71
N LEU A 152 14.27 4.79 -26.06
CA LEU A 152 14.31 5.55 -27.29
C LEU A 152 15.59 5.13 -27.98
N ASP A 153 15.45 4.17 -28.90
CA ASP A 153 16.56 3.55 -29.60
C ASP A 153 17.08 4.49 -30.68
N TYR A 154 16.17 5.19 -31.36
CA TYR A 154 16.47 6.20 -32.36
C TYR A 154 15.45 7.34 -32.36
N LEU A 155 15.93 8.59 -32.34
CA LEU A 155 15.10 9.77 -32.60
C LEU A 155 15.90 10.78 -33.42
N SER A 156 15.31 11.32 -34.49
CA SER A 156 15.93 12.41 -35.25
C SER A 156 15.02 13.60 -35.46
N PHE A 157 15.64 14.79 -35.43
CA PHE A 157 15.02 16.08 -35.69
C PHE A 157 15.39 16.58 -37.09
N PRO A 158 14.58 17.45 -37.72
CA PRO A 158 14.87 18.04 -39.03
C PRO A 158 16.24 18.73 -39.12
N GLU A 159 16.71 19.35 -38.03
CA GLU A 159 17.94 20.15 -37.99
C GLU A 159 19.22 19.36 -37.62
N GLY A 160 19.18 18.03 -37.72
CA GLY A 160 20.38 17.18 -37.65
C GLY A 160 20.76 16.66 -36.26
N ILE A 161 20.00 16.99 -35.22
CA ILE A 161 20.15 16.36 -33.91
C ILE A 161 19.58 14.94 -33.97
N THR A 162 20.33 13.97 -33.44
CA THR A 162 19.89 12.57 -33.29
C THR A 162 20.16 12.12 -31.86
N MET A 163 19.18 11.44 -31.26
CA MET A 163 19.32 10.79 -29.96
C MET A 163 19.29 9.27 -30.17
N LEU A 164 20.22 8.55 -29.54
CA LEU A 164 20.39 7.11 -29.69
C LEU A 164 20.44 6.43 -28.33
N ASN A 165 19.79 5.27 -28.21
CA ASN A 165 19.89 4.35 -27.06
C ASN A 165 19.64 5.02 -25.69
N ASN A 166 18.61 5.86 -25.58
CA ASN A 166 18.24 6.50 -24.32
C ASN A 166 17.26 5.62 -23.55
N LYS A 167 17.45 5.53 -22.23
CA LYS A 167 16.54 4.82 -21.32
C LYS A 167 15.86 5.81 -20.40
N PHE A 168 14.55 5.66 -20.23
CA PHE A 168 13.75 6.47 -19.32
C PHE A 168 13.12 5.57 -18.27
N GLU A 169 13.16 6.01 -17.01
CA GLU A 169 12.62 5.28 -15.87
C GLU A 169 11.70 6.18 -15.05
N GLY A 170 10.39 5.91 -15.07
CA GLY A 170 9.41 6.59 -14.23
C GLY A 170 9.29 8.09 -14.50
N VAL A 171 9.36 8.51 -15.76
CA VAL A 171 9.29 9.92 -16.13
C VAL A 171 7.86 10.36 -16.43
N GLY A 172 7.49 11.56 -15.97
CA GLY A 172 6.15 12.12 -16.28
C GLY A 172 6.04 12.71 -17.69
N GLN A 173 7.17 13.08 -18.27
CA GLN A 173 7.31 13.58 -19.64
C GLN A 173 8.63 13.01 -20.16
N VAL A 174 8.60 12.31 -21.29
CA VAL A 174 9.80 11.67 -21.86
C VAL A 174 10.75 12.73 -22.40
N LEU A 175 10.26 13.60 -23.26
CA LEU A 175 11.00 14.74 -23.81
C LEU A 175 10.05 15.85 -24.23
N THR A 176 10.56 17.08 -24.31
CA THR A 176 9.85 18.25 -24.82
C THR A 176 10.75 18.93 -25.85
N VAL A 177 10.21 19.25 -27.02
CA VAL A 177 10.94 19.85 -28.14
C VAL A 177 10.19 21.07 -28.61
N ASN A 178 10.84 22.24 -28.54
CA ASN A 178 10.21 23.54 -28.82
C ASN A 178 8.89 23.73 -28.07
N ASP A 179 8.91 23.45 -26.76
CA ASP A 179 7.75 23.50 -25.85
C ASP A 179 6.58 22.55 -26.20
N VAL A 180 6.74 21.68 -27.20
CA VAL A 180 5.78 20.63 -27.53
C VAL A 180 6.23 19.33 -26.86
N PRO A 181 5.40 18.72 -26.00
CA PRO A 181 5.72 17.45 -25.38
C PRO A 181 5.62 16.32 -26.42
N PHE A 182 6.57 15.38 -26.36
CA PHE A 182 6.45 14.10 -27.03
C PHE A 182 5.41 13.24 -26.31
N ASP A 183 4.49 12.66 -27.08
CA ASP A 183 3.53 11.69 -26.58
C ASP A 183 3.99 10.27 -26.96
N PRO A 184 4.40 9.42 -26.00
CA PRO A 184 4.76 8.04 -26.29
C PRO A 184 3.60 7.19 -26.79
N ASP A 185 2.35 7.58 -26.51
CA ASP A 185 1.16 6.87 -27.00
C ASP A 185 0.80 7.28 -28.45
N ASP A 186 1.37 8.39 -28.95
CA ASP A 186 1.22 8.87 -30.33
C ASP A 186 2.53 9.49 -30.88
N PRO A 187 3.61 8.69 -31.00
CA PRO A 187 4.96 9.20 -31.23
C PRO A 187 5.17 9.81 -32.63
N HIS A 188 4.27 9.52 -33.57
CA HIS A 188 4.35 10.00 -34.95
C HIS A 188 3.64 11.35 -35.17
N ASN A 189 2.85 11.82 -34.21
CA ASN A 189 2.08 13.06 -34.32
C ASN A 189 2.85 14.30 -33.82
N HIS A 190 4.15 14.16 -33.55
CA HIS A 190 4.96 15.26 -33.05
C HIS A 190 5.55 16.10 -34.21
N PRO A 191 5.28 17.43 -34.28
CA PRO A 191 5.57 18.27 -35.45
C PRO A 191 7.06 18.42 -35.77
N TYR A 192 7.93 18.21 -34.78
CA TYR A 192 9.37 18.37 -34.92
C TYR A 192 10.15 17.05 -34.95
N ILE A 193 9.50 15.89 -34.90
CA ILE A 193 10.17 14.58 -34.91
C ILE A 193 10.05 13.99 -36.32
N LYS A 194 11.19 13.64 -36.92
CA LYS A 194 11.26 13.10 -38.29
C LYS A 194 11.19 11.58 -38.31
N LYS A 195 11.91 10.93 -37.38
CA LYS A 195 11.95 9.48 -37.23
C LYS A 195 12.05 9.14 -35.75
N TYR A 196 11.42 8.04 -35.39
CA TYR A 196 11.35 7.50 -34.05
C TYR A 196 11.39 5.98 -34.11
N GLU A 197 12.21 5.37 -33.25
CA GLU A 197 12.22 3.95 -32.93
C GLU A 197 12.43 3.83 -31.41
N GLY A 198 11.57 3.05 -30.76
CA GLY A 198 11.60 2.84 -29.32
C GLY A 198 10.30 2.24 -28.83
N GLU A 199 10.27 1.91 -27.54
CA GLU A 199 9.11 1.32 -26.89
C GLU A 199 8.93 1.94 -25.50
N PHE A 200 7.71 2.38 -25.20
CA PHE A 200 7.35 2.90 -23.89
C PHE A 200 6.14 2.15 -23.33
N THR A 201 6.15 2.01 -22.01
CA THR A 201 4.99 1.56 -21.25
C THR A 201 4.56 2.68 -20.32
N SER A 202 3.26 2.87 -20.17
CA SER A 202 2.69 3.84 -19.25
C SER A 202 2.04 3.17 -18.05
N TYR A 203 2.09 3.83 -16.89
CA TYR A 203 1.47 3.34 -15.67
C TYR A 203 1.17 4.48 -14.70
N PHE A 204 0.16 4.29 -13.85
CA PHE A 204 -0.07 5.17 -12.71
C PHE A 204 0.86 4.85 -11.54
N SER A 205 1.33 5.87 -10.82
CA SER A 205 2.02 5.77 -9.53
C SER A 205 1.40 6.68 -8.47
N PHE A 206 1.65 6.38 -7.20
CA PHE A 206 1.35 7.29 -6.09
C PHE A 206 2.22 8.55 -6.16
N GLU A 207 1.69 9.69 -5.71
CA GLU A 207 2.44 10.95 -5.63
C GLU A 207 3.72 10.79 -4.78
N GLY A 208 4.87 11.19 -5.33
CA GLY A 208 6.18 11.01 -4.69
C GLY A 208 6.81 9.62 -4.88
N SER A 209 6.15 8.72 -5.62
CA SER A 209 6.68 7.40 -5.97
C SER A 209 6.79 7.23 -7.49
N SER A 210 7.82 6.50 -7.94
CA SER A 210 7.95 6.03 -9.33
C SER A 210 7.48 4.59 -9.52
N LYS A 211 7.03 3.92 -8.44
CA LYS A 211 6.58 2.53 -8.48
C LYS A 211 5.16 2.42 -9.08
N PRO A 212 4.90 1.44 -9.94
CA PRO A 212 3.55 1.19 -10.45
C PRO A 212 2.55 0.92 -9.32
N ILE A 213 1.37 1.54 -9.42
CA ILE A 213 0.37 1.49 -8.36
C ILE A 213 -0.12 0.06 -8.12
N VAL A 214 -0.45 -0.69 -9.18
CA VAL A 214 -0.91 -2.08 -9.06
C VAL A 214 0.11 -2.95 -8.33
N LYS A 215 1.39 -2.89 -8.74
CA LYS A 215 2.49 -3.60 -8.05
C LYS A 215 2.66 -3.18 -6.59
N THR A 216 2.42 -1.91 -6.29
CA THR A 216 2.49 -1.39 -4.91
C THR A 216 1.33 -1.94 -4.06
N LEU A 217 0.12 -2.01 -4.63
CA LEU A 217 -1.05 -2.57 -3.96
C LEU A 217 -0.94 -4.08 -3.76
N GLU A 218 -0.47 -4.82 -4.76
CA GLU A 218 -0.12 -6.24 -4.67
C GLU A 218 0.89 -6.49 -3.53
N PHE A 219 1.95 -5.68 -3.49
CA PHE A 219 2.93 -5.78 -2.43
C PHE A 219 2.30 -5.54 -1.04
N TYR A 220 1.47 -4.51 -0.89
CA TYR A 220 0.77 -4.27 0.39
C TYR A 220 -0.15 -5.42 0.78
N LEU A 221 -0.94 -5.94 -0.17
CA LEU A 221 -1.82 -7.09 0.08
C LEU A 221 -1.02 -8.28 0.60
N ASN A 222 0.06 -8.66 -0.09
CA ASN A 222 0.88 -9.79 0.30
C ASN A 222 1.48 -9.64 1.69
N MET A 223 2.04 -8.47 2.01
CA MET A 223 2.62 -8.21 3.33
C MET A 223 1.56 -8.26 4.45
N VAL A 224 0.37 -7.70 4.20
CA VAL A 224 -0.71 -7.69 5.19
C VAL A 224 -1.33 -9.07 5.36
N MET A 225 -1.50 -9.81 4.27
CA MET A 225 -1.97 -11.19 4.28
C MET A 225 -1.02 -12.08 5.07
N GLU A 226 0.30 -11.98 4.84
CA GLU A 226 1.29 -12.73 5.62
C GLU A 226 1.16 -12.46 7.13
N ILE A 227 1.05 -11.19 7.54
CA ILE A 227 0.87 -10.80 8.94
C ILE A 227 -0.40 -11.41 9.54
N VAL A 228 -1.54 -11.22 8.88
CA VAL A 228 -2.84 -11.65 9.41
C VAL A 228 -2.95 -13.18 9.44
N THR A 229 -2.44 -13.88 8.43
CA THR A 229 -2.40 -15.35 8.40
C THR A 229 -1.52 -15.89 9.53
N ASN A 230 -0.33 -15.33 9.74
CA ASN A 230 0.54 -15.73 10.85
C ASN A 230 -0.13 -15.51 12.23
N ILE A 231 -0.91 -14.43 12.39
CA ILE A 231 -1.71 -14.20 13.60
C ILE A 231 -2.80 -15.27 13.71
N ASN A 232 -3.52 -15.57 12.63
CA ASN A 232 -4.59 -16.56 12.63
C ASN A 232 -4.06 -17.96 13.00
N ASP A 233 -2.99 -18.40 12.36
CA ASP A 233 -2.36 -19.70 12.59
C ASP A 233 -1.91 -19.85 14.05
N TYR A 234 -1.35 -18.78 14.63
CA TYR A 234 -1.04 -18.77 16.06
C TYR A 234 -2.31 -18.91 16.90
N CYS A 235 -3.35 -18.15 16.63
CA CYS A 235 -4.62 -18.21 17.38
C CYS A 235 -5.25 -19.61 17.33
N GLU A 236 -5.24 -20.25 16.16
CA GLU A 236 -5.73 -21.62 15.98
C GLU A 236 -4.88 -22.63 16.75
N SER A 237 -3.55 -22.46 16.76
CA SER A 237 -2.64 -23.34 17.51
C SER A 237 -2.87 -23.31 19.02
N GLN A 238 -3.35 -22.19 19.56
CA GLN A 238 -3.66 -22.03 20.99
C GLN A 238 -5.04 -22.62 21.36
N GLN A 239 -5.78 -23.22 20.41
CA GLN A 239 -7.14 -23.78 20.59
C GLN A 239 -8.16 -22.76 21.15
N ILE A 240 -7.94 -21.48 20.91
CA ILE A 240 -8.80 -20.43 21.44
C ILE A 240 -10.08 -20.39 20.61
N LYS A 241 -11.15 -20.99 21.14
CA LYS A 241 -12.49 -20.76 20.61
C LYS A 241 -12.96 -19.39 21.10
N PRO A 242 -13.59 -18.57 20.23
CA PRO A 242 -14.18 -17.32 20.68
C PRO A 242 -15.16 -17.60 21.82
N SER A 243 -15.02 -16.87 22.92
CA SER A 243 -16.02 -16.85 23.98
C SER A 243 -17.35 -16.43 23.33
N LYS A 244 -18.34 -17.32 23.38
CA LYS A 244 -19.70 -16.96 22.98
C LYS A 244 -20.13 -15.80 23.88
N GLU A 245 -20.41 -14.66 23.27
CA GLU A 245 -21.08 -13.54 23.95
C GLU A 245 -22.34 -14.08 24.65
N SER A 246 -22.40 -13.83 25.96
CA SER A 246 -23.51 -14.11 26.86
C SER A 246 -24.52 -12.98 26.85
#